data_AF-A0A955A673-F1
#
_entry.id   AF-A0A955A673-F1
#
_cell.length_a   1.000
_cell.length_b   1.000
_cell.length_c   1.000
_cell.angle_alpha   90.00
_cell.angle_beta   90.00
_cell.angle_gamma   90.00
#
_symmetry.space_group_name_H-M   'P 1'
#
loop_
_entity.id
_entity.type
_entity.pdbx_description
1 polymer ?
#
loop_
_entity_poly.entity_id
_entity_poly.type
_entity_poly.pdbx_seq_one_letter_code
_entity_poly.pdbx_strand_id
1 'polypeptide(L)'
;MSPWDDLIEEIDDQKQPEKTGRKSNSGVLKIVLFFVLVGVIVVIALPWIRNQNPSSAAVTSTRLVMDAETGEIFDNFRVPKDQPFPWKNPKTGRNTLYMPEKCYWTPDGKAKNTPDYVLLNKFTGKAGPTLCPVCGKEVREHNPTPPDELLVEAFNEGR
;
A
#
# COMPACT_ATOMS: atom_id res chain seq x y z
N MET A 1 -45.44 -20.82 75.39
CA MET A 1 -45.98 -20.12 74.21
C MET A 1 -45.16 -18.85 74.04
N SER A 2 -44.31 -18.79 73.02
CA SER A 2 -43.38 -17.66 72.83
C SER A 2 -44.01 -16.63 71.88
N PRO A 3 -43.78 -15.32 72.05
CA PRO A 3 -44.38 -14.27 71.19
C PRO A 3 -43.88 -14.26 69.73
N TRP A 4 -43.06 -15.24 69.36
CA TRP A 4 -42.36 -15.32 68.07
C TRP A 4 -42.99 -16.35 67.13
N ASP A 5 -43.89 -17.20 67.63
CA ASP A 5 -44.52 -18.25 66.82
C ASP A 5 -45.58 -17.67 65.85
N ASP A 6 -46.23 -16.55 66.20
CA ASP A 6 -47.20 -15.84 65.33
C ASP A 6 -46.54 -15.00 64.22
N LEU A 7 -45.24 -14.67 64.34
CA LEU A 7 -44.52 -13.87 63.34
C LEU A 7 -43.97 -14.71 62.17
N ILE A 8 -43.94 -16.03 62.31
CA ILE A 8 -43.42 -16.93 61.27
C ILE A 8 -44.52 -17.32 60.27
N GLU A 9 -45.80 -17.33 60.66
CA GLU A 9 -46.92 -17.56 59.72
C GLU A 9 -47.19 -16.36 58.80
N GLU A 10 -46.82 -15.13 59.18
CA GLU A 10 -47.08 -13.94 58.37
C GLU A 10 -45.96 -13.63 57.35
N ILE A 11 -44.81 -14.30 57.45
CA ILE A 11 -43.70 -14.18 56.47
C ILE A 11 -43.88 -15.15 55.29
N ASP A 12 -44.70 -16.20 55.41
CA ASP A 12 -44.89 -17.20 54.35
C ASP A 12 -45.92 -16.77 53.27
N ASP A 13 -46.62 -15.64 53.46
CA ASP A 13 -47.69 -15.17 52.55
C ASP A 13 -47.31 -13.93 51.72
N GLN A 14 -46.08 -13.42 51.84
CA GLN A 14 -45.62 -12.26 51.07
C GLN A 14 -44.58 -12.64 50.02
N LYS A 15 -45.07 -12.67 48.78
CA LYS A 15 -44.35 -12.59 47.50
C LYS A 15 -43.76 -13.90 46.99
N GLN A 16 -44.62 -14.70 46.40
CA GLN A 16 -44.27 -15.21 45.07
C GLN A 16 -44.15 -14.01 44.11
N PRO A 17 -42.97 -13.69 43.56
CA PRO A 17 -42.91 -12.76 42.44
C PRO A 17 -43.67 -13.42 41.30
N GLU A 18 -44.76 -12.77 40.88
CA GLU A 18 -45.44 -13.05 39.63
C GLU A 18 -44.39 -13.35 38.57
N LYS A 19 -44.41 -14.58 38.04
CA LYS A 19 -43.70 -14.92 36.82
C LYS A 19 -44.37 -14.12 35.71
N THR A 20 -44.03 -12.83 35.60
CA THR A 20 -44.37 -12.02 34.44
C THR A 20 -43.82 -12.79 33.26
N GLY A 21 -44.72 -13.41 32.50
CA GLY A 21 -44.42 -14.12 31.27
C GLY A 21 -43.90 -13.10 30.27
N ARG A 22 -42.64 -12.70 30.44
CA ARG A 22 -41.86 -11.99 29.45
C ARG A 22 -41.70 -13.02 28.33
N LYS A 23 -42.63 -13.01 27.37
CA LYS A 23 -42.52 -13.76 26.12
C LYS A 23 -41.10 -13.53 25.64
N SER A 24 -40.26 -14.55 25.83
CA SER A 24 -38.85 -14.45 25.58
C SER A 24 -38.74 -14.25 24.08
N ASN A 25 -38.43 -13.01 23.66
CA ASN A 25 -38.09 -12.64 22.28
C ASN A 25 -36.75 -13.30 21.89
N SER A 26 -36.55 -14.56 22.28
CA SER A 26 -35.40 -15.41 22.02
C SER A 26 -35.13 -15.53 20.53
N GLY A 27 -36.16 -15.43 19.68
CA GLY A 27 -36.01 -15.34 18.23
C GLY A 27 -35.28 -14.07 17.81
N VAL A 28 -35.71 -12.91 18.29
CA VAL A 28 -35.07 -11.62 17.98
C VAL A 28 -33.65 -11.55 18.54
N LEU A 29 -33.44 -12.03 19.78
CA LEU A 29 -32.12 -12.07 20.40
C LEU A 29 -31.14 -12.97 19.63
N LYS A 30 -31.59 -14.14 19.15
CA LYS A 30 -30.79 -15.05 18.32
C LYS A 30 -30.42 -14.42 16.97
N ILE A 31 -31.34 -13.68 16.35
CA ILE A 31 -31.08 -12.97 15.09
C ILE A 31 -30.02 -11.88 15.31
N VAL A 32 -30.16 -11.08 16.36
CA VAL A 32 -29.17 -10.03 16.68
C VAL A 32 -27.80 -10.65 16.95
N LEU A 33 -27.73 -11.71 17.76
CA LEU A 33 -26.48 -12.43 18.04
C LEU A 33 -25.83 -12.99 16.77
N PHE A 34 -26.63 -13.54 15.85
CA PHE A 34 -26.15 -14.04 14.56
C PHE A 34 -25.49 -12.94 13.74
N PHE A 35 -26.15 -11.78 13.57
CA PHE A 35 -25.57 -10.67 12.81
C PHE A 35 -24.31 -10.08 13.45
N VAL A 36 -24.27 -10.00 14.79
CA VAL A 36 -23.06 -9.58 15.51
C VAL A 36 -21.92 -10.56 15.25
N LEU A 37 -22.17 -11.88 15.32
CA LEU A 37 -21.17 -12.90 15.07
C LEU A 37 -20.65 -12.85 13.61
N VAL A 38 -21.55 -12.72 12.64
CA VAL A 38 -21.19 -12.55 11.22
C VAL A 38 -20.37 -11.27 11.02
N GLY A 39 -20.77 -10.16 11.63
CA GLY A 39 -20.02 -8.91 11.58
C GLY A 39 -18.59 -9.06 12.12
N VAL A 40 -18.41 -9.74 13.25
CA VAL A 40 -17.09 -10.05 13.82
C VAL A 40 -16.26 -10.92 12.88
N ILE A 41 -16.85 -11.98 12.31
CA ILE A 41 -16.15 -12.85 11.34
C ILE A 41 -15.70 -12.04 10.11
N VAL A 42 -16.55 -11.16 9.58
CA VAL A 42 -16.22 -10.32 8.43
C VAL A 42 -15.06 -9.38 8.76
N VAL A 43 -15.08 -8.73 9.92
CA VAL A 43 -13.99 -7.83 10.36
C VAL A 43 -12.68 -8.60 10.55
N ILE A 44 -12.71 -9.83 11.07
CA ILE A 44 -11.52 -10.67 11.23
C ILE A 44 -11.02 -11.19 9.88
N ALA A 45 -11.90 -11.53 8.95
CA ALA A 45 -11.54 -12.09 7.64
C ALA A 45 -11.07 -11.01 6.63
N LEU A 46 -11.54 -9.78 6.76
CA LEU A 46 -11.20 -8.65 5.88
C LEU A 46 -9.68 -8.45 5.70
N PRO A 47 -8.87 -8.42 6.77
CA PRO A 47 -7.42 -8.35 6.65
C PRO A 47 -6.81 -9.51 5.85
N TRP A 48 -7.31 -10.74 5.97
CA TRP A 48 -6.73 -11.89 5.24
C TRP A 48 -6.99 -11.80 3.73
N ILE A 49 -8.13 -11.22 3.35
CA ILE A 49 -8.48 -10.99 1.93
C ILE A 49 -7.71 -9.79 1.38
N ARG A 50 -7.55 -8.72 2.18
CA ARG A 50 -6.87 -7.48 1.74
C ARG A 50 -5.35 -7.57 1.81
N ASN A 51 -4.79 -8.39 2.68
CA ASN A 51 -3.35 -8.51 2.94
C ASN A 51 -2.70 -9.64 2.13
N GLN A 52 -3.28 -9.99 0.97
CA GLN A 52 -2.56 -10.69 -0.09
C GLN A 52 -1.50 -9.74 -0.68
N ASN A 53 -0.50 -9.42 0.13
CA ASN A 53 0.67 -8.71 -0.34
C ASN A 53 1.27 -9.52 -1.49
N PRO A 54 1.60 -8.89 -2.63
CA PRO A 54 2.31 -9.58 -3.69
C PRO A 54 3.51 -10.28 -3.07
N SER A 55 3.74 -11.55 -3.44
CA SER A 55 4.87 -12.31 -2.89
C SER A 55 6.13 -11.46 -3.00
N SER A 56 6.99 -11.47 -1.98
CA SER A 56 8.19 -10.62 -1.97
C SER A 56 9.03 -10.81 -3.24
N ALA A 57 8.96 -12.00 -3.85
CA ALA A 57 9.56 -12.33 -5.13
C ALA A 57 8.96 -11.55 -6.33
N ALA A 58 7.65 -11.28 -6.33
CA ALA A 58 7.01 -10.47 -7.37
C ALA A 58 7.49 -9.02 -7.30
N VAL A 59 7.52 -8.42 -6.10
CA VAL A 59 7.95 -7.03 -5.89
C VAL A 59 9.43 -6.83 -6.23
N THR A 60 10.28 -7.81 -5.92
CA THR A 60 11.72 -7.70 -6.24
C THR A 60 12.02 -7.91 -7.73
N SER A 61 11.08 -8.42 -8.51
CA SER A 61 11.25 -8.66 -9.96
C SER A 61 10.78 -7.52 -10.85
N THR A 62 10.03 -6.55 -10.31
CA THR A 62 9.56 -5.40 -11.08
C THR A 62 10.56 -4.25 -11.01
N ARG A 63 10.75 -3.55 -12.12
CA ARG A 63 11.59 -2.36 -12.25
C ARG A 63 10.90 -1.32 -13.09
N LEU A 64 11.27 -0.06 -12.85
CA LEU A 64 10.95 1.01 -13.78
C LEU A 64 11.90 0.94 -14.97
N VAL A 65 11.34 0.90 -16.17
CA VAL A 65 12.09 0.88 -17.43
C VAL A 65 11.51 1.92 -18.38
N MET A 66 12.33 2.37 -19.32
CA MET A 66 11.97 3.38 -20.31
C MET A 66 12.25 2.83 -21.71
N ASP A 67 11.31 3.08 -22.62
CA ASP A 67 11.47 2.76 -24.02
C ASP A 67 12.40 3.77 -24.72
N ALA A 68 13.47 3.27 -25.34
CA ALA A 68 14.49 4.10 -25.96
C ALA A 68 14.00 4.93 -27.16
N GLU A 69 12.92 4.51 -27.80
CA GLU A 69 12.40 5.17 -28.99
C GLU A 69 11.33 6.20 -28.66
N THR A 70 10.37 5.83 -27.79
CA THR A 70 9.23 6.71 -27.46
C THR A 70 9.44 7.54 -26.19
N GLY A 71 10.38 7.15 -25.32
CA GLY A 71 10.52 7.73 -23.98
C GLY A 71 9.43 7.30 -23.00
N GLU A 72 8.55 6.37 -23.38
CA GLU A 72 7.50 5.88 -22.49
C GLU A 72 8.08 5.13 -21.28
N ILE A 73 7.51 5.39 -20.10
CA ILE A 73 7.91 4.78 -18.83
C ILE A 73 6.96 3.65 -18.46
N PHE A 74 7.53 2.52 -18.06
CA PHE A 74 6.82 1.37 -17.49
C PHE A 74 7.30 1.19 -16.04
N ASP A 75 6.47 1.55 -15.06
CA ASP A 75 6.82 1.59 -13.63
C ASP A 75 6.91 0.20 -12.97
N ASN A 76 6.21 -0.79 -13.50
CA ASN A 76 6.09 -2.14 -12.95
C ASN A 76 6.50 -3.23 -13.95
N PHE A 77 7.53 -2.96 -14.77
CA PHE A 77 8.00 -3.94 -15.74
C PHE A 77 8.68 -5.13 -15.06
N ARG A 78 8.17 -6.34 -15.29
CA ARG A 78 8.76 -7.57 -14.76
C ARG A 78 10.01 -7.93 -15.55
N VAL A 79 11.17 -7.82 -14.91
CA VAL A 79 12.45 -8.13 -15.54
C VAL A 79 12.53 -9.64 -15.81
N PRO A 80 12.74 -10.06 -17.06
CA PRO A 80 12.96 -11.46 -17.39
C PRO A 80 14.22 -11.99 -16.70
N LYS A 81 14.15 -13.21 -16.15
CA LYS A 81 15.32 -13.88 -15.59
C LYS A 81 16.31 -14.19 -16.71
N ASP A 82 17.59 -14.02 -16.41
CA ASP A 82 18.72 -14.42 -17.27
C ASP A 82 18.77 -13.74 -18.65
N GLN A 83 18.07 -12.61 -18.83
CA GLN A 83 18.13 -11.80 -20.04
C GLN A 83 18.75 -10.42 -19.75
N PRO A 84 19.89 -10.07 -20.38
CA PRO A 84 20.43 -8.73 -20.27
C PRO A 84 19.51 -7.71 -20.98
N PHE A 85 19.61 -6.44 -20.60
CA PHE A 85 18.96 -5.37 -21.34
C PHE A 85 19.66 -5.17 -22.72
N PRO A 86 18.97 -4.65 -23.75
CA PRO A 86 17.58 -4.19 -23.73
C PRO A 86 16.54 -5.30 -23.64
N TRP A 87 15.45 -5.04 -22.92
CA TRP A 87 14.31 -5.96 -22.83
C TRP A 87 13.24 -5.66 -23.86
N LYS A 88 12.41 -6.68 -24.14
CA LYS A 88 11.30 -6.61 -25.09
C LYS A 88 10.20 -5.67 -24.60
N ASN A 89 9.89 -4.64 -25.38
CA ASN A 89 8.77 -3.76 -25.15
C ASN A 89 7.45 -4.51 -25.41
N PRO A 90 6.53 -4.59 -24.43
CA PRO A 90 5.29 -5.37 -24.57
C PRO A 90 4.34 -4.81 -25.64
N LYS A 91 4.44 -3.52 -25.98
CA LYS A 91 3.60 -2.88 -26.99
C LYS A 91 4.12 -3.09 -28.41
N THR A 92 5.44 -2.98 -28.62
CA THR A 92 6.04 -3.01 -29.96
C THR A 92 6.69 -4.36 -30.31
N GLY A 93 6.98 -5.19 -29.30
CA GLY A 93 7.68 -6.45 -29.46
C GLY A 93 9.17 -6.33 -29.76
N ARG A 94 9.75 -5.13 -29.75
CA ARG A 94 11.18 -4.87 -30.01
C ARG A 94 11.97 -4.77 -28.71
N ASN A 95 13.27 -5.07 -28.76
CA ASN A 95 14.16 -4.97 -27.60
C ASN A 95 14.64 -3.52 -27.43
N THR A 96 13.82 -2.70 -26.78
CA THR A 96 14.03 -1.24 -26.66
C THR A 96 13.86 -0.73 -25.23
N LEU A 97 13.61 -1.59 -24.24
CA LEU A 97 13.46 -1.18 -22.84
C LEU A 97 14.80 -1.20 -22.10
N TYR A 98 15.11 -0.08 -21.45
CA TYR A 98 16.31 0.12 -20.64
C TYR A 98 15.95 0.68 -19.27
N MET A 99 16.86 0.54 -18.30
CA MET A 99 16.71 1.22 -17.01
C MET A 99 17.15 2.69 -17.16
N PRO A 100 16.26 3.68 -16.94
CA PRO A 100 16.66 5.07 -16.94
C PRO A 100 17.36 5.44 -15.63
N GLU A 101 18.22 6.46 -15.70
CA GLU A 101 18.81 7.10 -14.53
C GLU A 101 17.86 8.14 -13.96
N LYS A 102 18.00 8.43 -12.66
CA LYS A 102 17.18 9.41 -11.95
C LYS A 102 17.90 10.74 -11.82
N CYS A 103 17.23 11.84 -12.17
CA CYS A 103 17.72 13.20 -11.96
C CYS A 103 16.78 13.94 -11.00
N TYR A 104 17.28 14.23 -9.80
CA TYR A 104 16.54 14.95 -8.76
C TYR A 104 16.88 16.45 -8.73
N TRP A 105 17.51 16.98 -9.78
CA TRP A 105 17.88 18.39 -9.85
C TRP A 105 16.88 19.20 -10.65
N THR A 106 16.66 20.43 -10.20
CA THR A 106 15.94 21.50 -10.89
C THR A 106 16.90 22.38 -11.71
N PRO A 107 16.42 23.18 -12.67
CA PRO A 107 17.26 24.07 -13.47
C PRO A 107 18.04 25.11 -12.64
N ASP A 108 17.46 25.58 -11.53
CA ASP A 108 18.07 26.50 -10.57
C ASP A 108 19.06 25.83 -9.60
N GLY A 109 19.27 24.51 -9.74
CA GLY A 109 20.26 23.77 -8.95
C GLY A 109 19.78 23.32 -7.57
N LYS A 110 18.48 23.40 -7.29
CA LYS A 110 17.87 22.81 -6.09
C LYS A 110 17.50 21.34 -6.32
N ALA A 111 17.34 20.57 -5.24
CA ALA A 111 16.80 19.22 -5.33
C ALA A 111 15.25 19.24 -5.49
N LYS A 112 14.66 18.15 -5.95
CA LYS A 112 13.21 17.89 -5.96
C LYS A 112 12.91 16.48 -5.47
N ASN A 113 11.68 16.21 -5.04
CA ASN A 113 11.26 14.91 -4.50
C ASN A 113 11.01 13.86 -5.59
N THR A 114 10.61 14.30 -6.78
CA THR A 114 10.23 13.44 -7.90
C THR A 114 11.31 13.53 -8.97
N PRO A 115 11.98 12.42 -9.32
CA PRO A 115 13.05 12.47 -10.29
C PRO A 115 12.51 12.62 -11.71
N ASP A 116 13.29 13.27 -12.57
CA ASP A 116 13.19 13.03 -14.02
C ASP A 116 13.91 11.75 -14.36
N TYR A 117 13.29 10.91 -15.17
CA TYR A 117 13.91 9.71 -15.69
C TYR A 117 14.62 10.05 -17.00
N VAL A 118 15.91 9.73 -17.07
CA VAL A 118 16.76 10.09 -18.20
C VAL A 118 17.44 8.83 -18.72
N LEU A 119 17.23 8.53 -19.99
CA LEU A 119 17.91 7.43 -20.65
C LEU A 119 19.30 7.87 -21.11
N LEU A 120 20.35 7.15 -20.67
CA LEU A 120 21.72 7.49 -21.03
C LEU A 120 21.98 7.29 -22.53
N ASN A 121 22.69 8.25 -23.13
CA ASN A 121 23.15 8.21 -24.52
C ASN A 121 23.94 6.93 -24.84
N LYS A 122 24.74 6.45 -23.88
CA LYS A 122 25.51 5.19 -24.01
C LYS A 122 24.63 3.97 -24.30
N PHE A 123 23.38 3.95 -23.82
CA PHE A 123 22.44 2.85 -24.05
C PHE A 123 21.72 2.95 -25.39
N THR A 124 21.66 4.15 -25.97
CA THR A 124 20.99 4.41 -27.26
C THR A 124 21.98 4.55 -28.43
N GLY A 125 23.27 4.27 -28.20
CA GLY A 125 24.32 4.40 -29.20
C GLY A 125 24.66 5.84 -29.58
N LYS A 126 24.19 6.84 -28.81
CA LYS A 126 24.51 8.24 -29.02
C LYS A 126 25.87 8.58 -28.39
N ALA A 127 26.66 9.39 -29.07
CA ALA A 127 27.95 9.85 -28.56
C ALA A 127 27.78 11.00 -27.55
N GLY A 128 28.74 11.14 -26.64
CA GLY A 128 28.84 12.27 -25.70
C GLY A 128 28.08 12.10 -24.38
N PRO A 129 28.17 13.10 -23.49
CA PRO A 129 27.50 13.08 -22.20
C PRO A 129 25.98 13.09 -22.37
N THR A 130 25.26 12.52 -21.40
CA THR A 130 23.79 12.62 -21.36
C THR A 130 23.43 13.83 -20.52
N LEU A 131 22.60 14.72 -21.04
CA LEU A 131 22.10 15.87 -20.28
C LEU A 131 20.65 15.63 -19.91
N CYS A 132 20.27 15.98 -18.68
CA CYS A 132 18.88 15.99 -18.27
C CYS A 132 18.11 17.03 -19.12
N PRO A 133 17.00 16.66 -19.78
CA PRO A 133 16.25 17.58 -20.62
C PRO A 133 15.54 18.70 -19.82
N VAL A 134 15.38 18.51 -18.51
CA VAL A 134 14.72 19.48 -17.63
C VAL A 134 15.72 20.47 -17.05
N CYS A 135 16.77 19.98 -16.36
CA CYS A 135 17.71 20.85 -15.64
C CYS A 135 19.03 21.12 -16.36
N GLY A 136 19.31 20.44 -17.48
CA GLY A 136 20.54 20.60 -18.26
C GLY A 136 21.81 20.04 -17.62
N LYS A 137 21.75 19.48 -16.40
CA LYS A 137 22.90 18.84 -15.75
C LYS A 137 23.24 17.51 -16.41
N GLU A 138 24.52 17.15 -16.36
CA GLU A 138 24.98 15.84 -16.82
C GLU A 138 24.37 14.73 -15.95
N VAL A 139 23.84 13.72 -16.61
CA VAL A 139 23.36 12.47 -16.02
C VAL A 139 24.32 11.38 -16.45
N ARG A 140 24.83 10.64 -15.46
CA ARG A 140 25.76 9.53 -15.67
C ARG A 140 25.20 8.25 -15.07
N GLU A 141 25.85 7.12 -15.38
CA GLU A 141 25.53 5.84 -14.74
C GLU A 141 25.70 5.94 -13.22
N HIS A 142 24.73 5.41 -12.48
CA HIS A 142 24.63 5.58 -11.04
C HIS A 142 24.66 7.06 -10.65
N ASN A 143 23.74 7.83 -11.24
CA ASN A 143 23.72 9.27 -11.07
C ASN A 143 23.61 9.63 -9.57
N PRO A 144 24.55 10.42 -9.01
CA PRO A 144 24.53 10.73 -7.59
C PRO A 144 23.27 11.51 -7.23
N THR A 145 22.66 11.14 -6.12
CA THR A 145 21.56 11.92 -5.54
C THR A 145 22.08 13.25 -5.01
N PRO A 146 21.25 14.29 -4.95
CA PRO A 146 21.54 15.49 -4.18
C PRO A 146 21.87 15.15 -2.71
N PRO A 147 22.61 16.01 -2.00
CA PRO A 147 22.77 15.91 -0.56
C PRO A 147 21.43 15.75 0.17
N ASP A 148 21.40 14.95 1.22
CA ASP A 148 20.18 14.63 1.97
C ASP A 148 19.47 15.88 2.49
N GLU A 149 20.23 16.89 2.91
CA GLU A 149 19.72 18.19 3.37
C GLU A 149 18.80 18.85 2.31
N LEU A 150 19.20 18.82 1.05
CA LEU A 150 18.41 19.39 -0.05
C LEU A 150 17.19 18.53 -0.38
N LEU A 151 17.29 17.20 -0.23
CA LEU A 151 16.15 16.30 -0.44
C LEU A 151 15.10 16.47 0.66
N VAL A 152 15.53 16.66 1.92
CA VAL A 152 14.65 16.95 3.05
C VAL A 152 13.97 18.31 2.85
N GLU A 153 14.72 19.33 2.42
CA GLU A 153 14.16 20.63 2.07
C GLU A 153 13.10 20.50 0.95
N ALA A 154 13.42 19.79 -0.13
CA ALA A 154 12.48 19.56 -1.23
C ALA A 154 11.21 18.84 -0.76
N PHE A 155 11.34 17.84 0.12
CA PHE A 155 10.21 17.13 0.70
C PHE A 155 9.31 18.05 1.52
N ASN A 156 9.90 18.88 2.39
CA ASN A 156 9.16 19.80 3.25
C ASN A 156 8.45 20.91 2.44
N GLU A 157 9.07 21.34 1.34
CA GLU A 157 8.52 22.36 0.45
C GLU A 157 7.55 21.79 -0.60
N GLY A 158 7.38 20.45 -0.67
CA GLY A 158 6.51 19.79 -1.64
C GLY A 158 6.96 19.94 -3.09
N ARG A 159 8.26 20.14 -3.32
CA ARG A 159 8.89 20.30 -4.64
C ARG A 159 9.27 18.98 -5.27
#